data_AF-A0A954PMC2-F1
#
_entry.id   AF-A0A954PMC2-F1
#
_cell.length_a   1.000
_cell.length_b   1.000
_cell.length_c   1.000
_cell.angle_alpha   90.00
_cell.angle_beta   90.00
_cell.angle_gamma   90.00
#
_symmetry.space_group_name_H-M   'P 1'
#
loop_
_entity.id
_entity.type
_entity.pdbx_description
1 polymer ?
#
loop_
_entity_poly.entity_id
_entity_poly.type
_entity_poly.pdbx_seq_one_letter_code
_entity_poly.pdbx_strand_id
1 'polypeptide(L)'
;MDNATIEVRGAREHNLQNVNITLPRNQLIVFTGVSGSGKSSMAFDTLYAEGQRRYLESLSSYARQFIGQLPKPNVDYIGGLSPAISISQKSTSSNPRSTVGTITEIYDYLRVLYARVGTQHCHECGKPVQGQSSEEIVREVLRRPEGDTLTVLAPLVVHRKGEFRDLFTELAGRGFLRVRVDGAIHRLDDPPTLDKKLKHDIELVADRVTVRREDRGRIAESVELALREGKGELWVLAGEGELLRFSESRSCCGHSFPELSPQSLSF
;
A
#
# COMPACT_ATOMS: atom_id res chain seq x y z
N MET A 1 37.20 20.83 13.29
CA MET A 1 38.08 19.89 14.00
C MET A 1 37.21 18.72 14.40
N ASP A 2 37.40 17.55 13.80
CA ASP A 2 36.72 16.35 14.28
C ASP A 2 37.19 16.08 15.70
N ASN A 3 36.29 16.30 16.67
CA ASN A 3 36.57 15.91 18.05
C ASN A 3 36.77 14.39 18.02
N ALA A 4 38.00 13.93 18.26
CA ALA A 4 38.36 12.52 18.25
C ALA A 4 37.77 11.74 19.44
N THR A 5 37.17 12.44 20.40
CA THR A 5 36.68 11.91 21.66
C THR A 5 35.26 12.38 21.97
N ILE A 6 34.54 11.57 22.75
CA ILE A 6 33.32 11.94 23.46
C ILE A 6 33.74 12.30 24.88
N GLU A 7 33.45 13.52 25.30
CA GLU A 7 33.74 13.98 26.65
C GLU A 7 32.46 14.06 27.45
N VAL A 8 32.45 13.48 28.65
CA VAL A 8 31.36 13.58 29.61
C VAL A 8 31.93 14.15 30.90
N ARG A 9 31.36 15.26 31.36
CA ARG A 9 31.77 15.93 32.60
C ARG A 9 30.59 16.04 33.57
N GLY A 10 30.82 15.63 34.80
CA GLY A 10 29.88 15.74 35.91
C GLY A 10 28.59 14.94 35.72
N ALA A 11 28.67 13.70 35.22
CA ALA A 11 27.49 12.86 35.10
C ALA A 11 26.99 12.41 36.48
N ARG A 12 25.70 12.65 36.76
CA ARG A 12 25.03 12.41 38.05
C ARG A 12 23.67 11.73 37.88
N GLU A 13 23.43 11.12 36.73
CA GLU A 13 22.19 10.38 36.48
C GLU A 13 22.10 9.15 37.39
N HIS A 14 20.96 8.97 38.05
CA HIS A 14 20.71 7.93 39.05
C HIS A 14 21.78 7.86 40.16
N ASN A 15 22.67 6.87 40.11
CA ASN A 15 23.68 6.62 41.12
C ASN A 15 25.12 7.00 40.69
N LEU A 16 25.25 7.71 39.56
CA LEU A 16 26.54 8.26 39.14
C LEU A 16 27.00 9.36 40.10
N GLN A 17 28.25 9.25 40.58
CA GLN A 17 28.82 10.16 41.56
C GLN A 17 29.69 11.23 40.90
N ASN A 18 29.07 12.15 40.15
CA ASN A 18 29.75 13.26 39.46
C ASN A 18 30.91 12.79 38.56
N VAL A 19 30.63 11.80 37.73
CA VAL A 19 31.63 11.05 36.96
C VAL A 19 32.10 11.86 35.75
N ASN A 20 33.42 11.91 35.54
CA ASN A 20 34.06 12.48 34.36
C ASN A 20 34.71 11.36 33.54
N ILE A 21 34.35 11.22 32.26
CA ILE A 21 34.97 10.24 31.36
C ILE A 21 35.27 10.84 29.99
N THR A 22 36.28 10.29 29.33
CA THR A 22 36.63 10.61 27.95
C THR A 22 36.73 9.31 27.18
N LEU A 23 35.96 9.21 26.10
CA LEU A 23 35.77 7.99 25.33
C LEU A 23 36.28 8.22 23.90
N PRO A 24 37.06 7.31 23.31
CA PRO A 24 37.50 7.45 21.93
C PRO A 24 36.33 7.25 20.96
N ARG A 25 36.16 8.14 19.97
CA ARG A 25 35.14 7.94 18.93
C ARG A 25 35.57 6.84 17.95
N ASN A 26 34.57 6.27 17.27
CA ASN A 26 34.76 5.24 16.23
C ASN A 26 35.47 3.98 16.73
N GLN A 27 35.31 3.65 18.01
CA GLN A 27 35.82 2.42 18.60
C GLN A 27 34.69 1.64 19.27
N LEU A 28 34.88 0.33 19.40
CA LEU A 28 34.01 -0.52 20.21
C LEU A 28 34.32 -0.29 21.69
N ILE A 29 33.42 0.41 22.38
CA ILE A 29 33.54 0.69 23.80
C ILE A 29 32.65 -0.27 24.58
N VAL A 30 33.23 -0.92 25.59
CA VAL A 30 32.52 -1.85 26.47
C VAL A 30 32.47 -1.28 27.88
N PHE A 31 31.28 -1.00 28.39
CA PHE A 31 31.06 -0.69 29.80
C PHE A 31 30.92 -1.98 30.60
N THR A 32 31.81 -2.21 31.56
CA THR A 32 31.82 -3.40 32.42
C THR A 32 31.82 -3.02 33.90
N GLY A 33 31.43 -3.96 34.78
CA GLY A 33 31.28 -3.74 36.22
C GLY A 33 30.10 -4.50 36.83
N VAL A 34 30.07 -4.59 38.16
CA VAL A 34 29.03 -5.31 38.94
C VAL A 34 27.62 -4.77 38.71
N SER A 35 26.58 -5.58 38.95
CA SER A 35 25.19 -5.10 38.87
C SER A 35 24.98 -3.85 39.75
N GLY A 36 24.24 -2.87 39.23
CA GLY A 36 24.04 -1.59 39.93
C GLY A 36 25.23 -0.61 39.89
N SER A 37 26.36 -0.92 39.24
CA SER A 37 27.52 -0.01 39.20
C SER A 37 27.36 1.28 38.38
N GLY A 38 26.16 1.60 37.88
CA GLY A 38 25.89 2.79 37.06
C GLY A 38 26.20 2.66 35.56
N LYS A 39 26.50 1.46 35.05
CA LYS A 39 26.74 1.22 33.60
C LYS A 39 25.58 1.67 32.73
N SER A 40 24.37 1.21 33.06
CA SER A 40 23.15 1.57 32.32
C SER A 40 22.84 3.06 32.45
N SER A 41 23.10 3.64 33.63
CA SER A 41 22.92 5.07 33.86
C SER A 41 23.84 5.93 33.00
N MET A 42 25.10 5.50 32.80
CA MET A 42 26.01 6.17 31.89
C MET A 42 25.64 5.93 30.41
N ALA A 43 25.38 4.67 30.02
CA ALA A 43 25.18 4.31 28.62
C ALA A 43 23.80 4.74 28.06
N PHE A 44 22.73 4.40 28.78
CA PHE A 44 21.35 4.63 28.32
C PHE A 44 20.81 5.96 28.84
N ASP A 45 20.88 6.20 30.15
CA ASP A 45 20.19 7.33 30.77
C ASP A 45 20.97 8.65 30.58
N THR A 46 22.28 8.59 30.30
CA THR A 46 23.12 9.78 30.04
C THR A 46 23.48 9.91 28.55
N LEU A 47 24.29 9.01 27.99
CA LEU A 47 24.83 9.15 26.63
C LEU A 47 23.76 9.00 25.54
N TYR A 48 22.99 7.91 25.58
CA TYR A 48 21.91 7.69 24.60
C TYR A 48 20.81 8.74 24.73
N ALA A 49 20.34 9.05 25.95
CA ALA A 49 19.33 10.07 26.18
C ALA A 49 19.75 11.44 25.62
N GLU A 50 20.97 11.89 25.90
CA GLU A 50 21.47 13.16 25.38
C GLU A 50 21.66 13.13 23.86
N GLY A 51 22.16 12.02 23.30
CA GLY A 51 22.38 11.86 21.86
C GLY A 51 21.09 11.88 21.07
N GLN A 52 20.06 11.20 21.58
CA GLN A 52 18.72 11.21 21.01
C GLN A 52 18.06 12.58 21.16
N ARG A 53 18.13 13.21 22.36
CA ARG A 53 17.56 14.54 22.61
C ARG A 53 18.13 15.59 21.66
N ARG A 54 19.46 15.68 21.53
CA ARG A 54 20.12 16.64 20.62
C ARG A 54 19.72 16.44 19.16
N TYR A 55 19.61 15.19 18.72
CA TYR A 55 19.16 14.89 17.37
C TYR A 55 17.71 15.35 17.14
N LEU A 56 16.80 15.06 18.07
CA LEU A 56 15.41 15.49 18.00
C LEU A 56 15.25 17.01 18.06
N GLU A 57 16.10 17.69 18.84
CA GLU A 57 16.15 19.16 18.89
C GLU A 57 16.65 19.80 17.60
N SER A 58 17.32 19.05 16.71
CA SER A 58 17.68 19.53 15.38
C SER A 58 16.54 19.42 14.37
N LEU A 59 15.49 18.66 14.67
CA LEU A 59 14.32 18.52 13.80
C LEU A 59 13.46 19.79 13.80
N SER A 60 12.56 19.87 12.80
CA SER A 60 11.65 21.00 12.61
C SER A 60 10.79 21.26 13.85
N SER A 61 10.40 22.51 14.07
CA SER A 61 9.52 22.91 15.19
C SER A 61 8.20 22.12 15.20
N TYR A 62 7.67 21.78 14.02
CA TYR A 62 6.51 20.93 13.86
C TYR A 62 6.74 19.49 14.33
N ALA A 63 7.88 18.87 13.98
CA ALA A 63 8.21 17.51 14.43
C ALA A 63 8.34 17.43 15.96
N ARG A 64 8.84 18.50 16.61
CA ARG A 64 8.96 18.57 18.08
C ARG A 64 7.61 18.63 18.80
N GLN A 65 6.50 18.97 18.14
CA GLN A 65 5.17 18.95 18.75
C GLN A 65 4.67 17.51 18.99
N PHE A 66 5.10 16.55 18.17
CA PHE A 66 4.66 15.16 18.23
C PHE A 66 5.65 14.24 18.95
N ILE A 67 6.91 14.65 19.03
CA ILE A 67 7.96 13.89 19.67
C ILE A 67 8.12 14.45 21.08
N GLY A 68 7.67 13.69 22.09
CA GLY A 68 7.75 14.10 23.49
C GLY A 68 9.16 14.57 23.87
N GLN A 69 9.24 15.59 24.72
CA GLN A 69 10.53 16.08 25.22
C GLN A 69 11.19 14.98 26.03
N LEU A 70 12.33 14.48 25.55
CA LEU A 70 13.18 13.61 26.36
C LEU A 70 13.74 14.44 27.51
N PRO A 71 13.66 13.96 28.76
CA PRO A 71 14.24 14.67 29.89
C PRO A 71 15.73 14.87 29.65
N LYS A 72 16.22 16.08 29.94
CA LYS A 72 17.64 16.38 29.87
C LYS A 72 18.35 15.63 31.00
N PRO A 73 19.38 14.80 30.72
CA PRO A 73 20.09 14.07 31.75
C PRO A 73 20.88 15.02 32.67
N ASN A 74 21.10 14.59 33.91
CA ASN A 74 21.85 15.33 34.91
C ASN A 74 23.36 15.21 34.65
N VAL A 75 23.88 16.09 33.80
CA VAL A 75 25.28 16.16 33.41
C VAL A 75 25.68 17.62 33.16
N ASP A 76 26.92 18.00 33.50
CA ASP A 76 27.40 19.37 33.31
C ASP A 76 27.72 19.65 31.84
N TYR A 77 28.45 18.74 31.21
CA TYR A 77 28.86 18.90 29.81
C TYR A 77 28.99 17.55 29.12
N ILE A 78 28.49 17.48 27.89
CA ILE A 78 28.80 16.39 26.95
C ILE A 78 29.24 16.97 25.61
N GLY A 79 30.45 16.63 25.17
CA GLY A 79 31.04 17.05 23.91
C GLY A 79 31.30 15.87 22.97
N GLY A 80 31.32 16.12 21.66
CA GLY A 80 31.68 15.10 20.65
C GLY A 80 30.67 13.98 20.45
N LEU A 81 29.45 14.11 20.99
CA LEU A 81 28.40 13.09 20.92
C LEU A 81 27.71 13.06 19.55
N SER A 82 27.59 11.87 18.95
CA SER A 82 26.83 11.63 17.73
C SER A 82 25.34 11.37 18.04
N PRO A 83 24.43 11.48 17.05
CA PRO A 83 23.09 10.89 17.18
C PRO A 83 23.17 9.43 17.63
N ALA A 84 22.38 9.06 18.63
CA ALA A 84 22.48 7.78 19.30
C ALA A 84 21.25 6.90 19.03
N ILE A 85 21.47 5.59 18.88
CA ILE A 85 20.44 4.56 18.74
C ILE A 85 20.64 3.56 19.87
N SER A 86 19.56 3.21 20.56
CA SER A 86 19.56 2.17 21.59
C SER A 86 19.06 0.87 20.99
N ILE A 87 19.88 -0.18 21.12
CA ILE A 87 19.49 -1.55 20.81
C ILE A 87 19.42 -2.27 22.14
N SER A 88 18.20 -2.56 22.60
CA SER A 88 17.94 -3.20 23.89
C SER A 88 16.99 -4.38 23.73
N GLN A 89 17.04 -5.34 24.66
CA GLN A 89 16.11 -6.48 24.70
C GLN A 89 14.70 -6.09 25.22
N LYS A 90 14.21 -4.88 24.93
CA LYS A 90 12.81 -4.55 25.19
C LYS A 90 11.97 -5.31 24.18
N SER A 91 10.94 -6.04 24.65
CA SER A 91 10.04 -6.79 23.78
C SER A 91 9.44 -5.84 22.73
N THR A 92 9.65 -6.18 21.46
CA THR A 92 8.94 -5.53 20.35
C THR A 92 7.43 -5.70 20.57
N SER A 93 6.64 -4.70 20.19
CA SER A 93 5.18 -4.71 20.33
C SER A 93 4.59 -6.05 19.88
N SER A 94 3.77 -6.67 20.73
CA SER A 94 3.16 -7.97 20.50
C SER A 94 1.97 -7.90 19.54
N ASN A 95 2.12 -7.21 18.40
CA ASN A 95 1.07 -7.17 17.39
C ASN A 95 1.01 -8.56 16.70
N PRO A 96 -0.14 -9.27 16.74
CA PRO A 96 -0.27 -10.60 16.14
C PRO A 96 0.02 -10.63 14.64
N ARG A 97 -0.09 -9.50 13.94
CA ARG A 97 0.22 -9.37 12.51
C ARG A 97 1.70 -9.12 12.22
N SER A 98 2.51 -8.85 13.24
CA SER A 98 3.96 -8.67 13.07
C SER A 98 4.65 -10.01 12.93
N THR A 99 5.35 -10.18 11.81
CA THR A 99 6.22 -11.31 11.52
C THR A 99 7.69 -10.85 11.46
N VAL A 100 8.63 -11.80 11.46
CA VAL A 100 10.05 -11.49 11.22
C VAL A 100 10.22 -10.74 9.90
N GLY A 101 9.48 -11.14 8.85
CA GLY A 101 9.55 -10.50 7.54
C GLY A 101 9.04 -9.06 7.54
N THR A 102 8.03 -8.72 8.34
CA THR A 102 7.54 -7.34 8.45
C THR A 102 8.45 -6.47 9.32
N ILE A 103 9.09 -7.04 10.37
CA ILE A 103 9.99 -6.28 11.26
C ILE A 103 11.32 -5.97 10.56
N THR A 104 11.80 -6.90 9.72
CA THR A 104 13.04 -6.74 8.96
C THR A 104 12.83 -6.08 7.60
N GLU A 105 11.59 -5.70 7.26
CA GLU A 105 11.16 -5.18 5.94
C GLU A 105 11.43 -6.13 4.75
N ILE A 106 11.99 -7.32 4.96
CA ILE A 106 12.22 -8.34 3.93
C ILE A 106 10.90 -8.67 3.20
N TYR A 107 9.79 -8.73 3.93
CA TYR A 107 8.48 -8.98 3.34
C TYR A 107 8.09 -7.90 2.33
N ASP A 108 8.43 -6.64 2.58
CA ASP A 108 8.14 -5.55 1.65
C ASP A 108 8.89 -5.73 0.32
N TYR A 109 10.15 -6.15 0.38
CA TYR A 109 10.94 -6.52 -0.80
C TYR A 109 10.33 -7.73 -1.53
N LEU A 110 9.90 -8.76 -0.80
CA LEU A 110 9.26 -9.93 -1.40
C LEU A 110 7.99 -9.54 -2.15
N ARG A 111 7.14 -8.67 -1.59
CA ARG A 111 5.94 -8.19 -2.29
C ARG A 111 6.28 -7.49 -3.60
N VAL A 112 7.31 -6.64 -3.61
CA VAL A 112 7.77 -5.99 -4.86
C VAL A 112 8.29 -7.01 -5.85
N LEU A 113 9.11 -7.97 -5.40
CA LEU A 113 9.66 -9.03 -6.23
C LEU A 113 8.53 -9.83 -6.91
N TYR A 114 7.63 -10.40 -6.12
CA TYR A 114 6.52 -11.21 -6.64
C TYR A 114 5.57 -10.39 -7.52
N ALA A 115 5.36 -9.10 -7.23
CA ALA A 115 4.55 -8.25 -8.09
C ALA A 115 5.20 -7.99 -9.46
N ARG A 116 6.53 -7.92 -9.52
CA ARG A 116 7.26 -7.60 -10.75
C ARG A 116 7.57 -8.81 -11.63
N VAL A 117 7.89 -9.95 -11.03
CA VAL A 117 8.37 -11.13 -11.77
C VAL A 117 7.55 -12.40 -11.51
N GLY A 118 6.54 -12.32 -10.63
CA GLY A 118 5.69 -13.46 -10.32
C GLY A 118 4.73 -13.78 -11.46
N THR A 119 4.69 -15.04 -11.87
CA THR A 119 3.68 -15.57 -12.79
C THR A 119 2.43 -15.94 -12.01
N GLN A 120 1.31 -15.30 -12.31
CA GLN A 120 0.00 -15.68 -11.75
C GLN A 120 -0.45 -17.02 -12.31
N HIS A 121 -1.00 -17.87 -11.44
CA HIS A 121 -1.58 -19.15 -11.83
C HIS A 121 -3.04 -19.21 -11.39
N CYS A 122 -3.87 -19.85 -12.20
CA CYS A 122 -5.26 -20.08 -11.87
C CYS A 122 -5.38 -21.06 -10.69
N HIS A 123 -6.17 -20.70 -9.68
CA HIS A 123 -6.35 -21.54 -8.49
C HIS A 123 -7.23 -22.79 -8.75
N GLU A 124 -7.98 -22.82 -9.85
CA GLU A 124 -8.80 -23.98 -10.23
C GLU A 124 -8.03 -24.98 -11.10
N CYS A 125 -7.40 -24.51 -12.19
CA CYS A 125 -6.74 -25.40 -13.16
C CYS A 125 -5.21 -25.43 -13.06
N GLY A 126 -4.59 -24.57 -12.25
CA GLY A 126 -3.14 -24.50 -12.05
C GLY A 126 -2.34 -23.95 -13.24
N LYS A 127 -3.00 -23.55 -14.35
CA LYS A 127 -2.30 -23.01 -15.52
C LYS A 127 -1.88 -21.56 -15.32
N PRO A 128 -0.80 -21.09 -15.96
CA PRO A 128 -0.45 -19.67 -15.99
C PRO A 128 -1.62 -18.85 -16.52
N VAL A 129 -1.95 -17.77 -15.82
CA VAL A 129 -2.97 -16.82 -16.27
C VAL A 129 -2.39 -16.05 -17.46
N GLN A 130 -3.11 -16.06 -18.58
CA GLN A 130 -2.72 -15.38 -19.81
C GLN A 130 -3.84 -14.44 -20.27
N GLY A 131 -3.52 -13.58 -21.23
CA GLY A 131 -4.51 -12.74 -21.89
C GLY A 131 -5.47 -13.55 -22.73
N GLN A 132 -6.74 -13.14 -22.77
CA GLN A 132 -7.70 -13.62 -23.76
C GLN A 132 -7.78 -12.61 -24.91
N SER A 133 -7.80 -13.09 -26.14
CA SER A 133 -8.14 -12.24 -27.28
C SER A 133 -9.59 -11.73 -27.20
N SER A 134 -9.88 -10.58 -27.81
CA SER A 134 -11.25 -10.07 -27.93
C SER A 134 -12.20 -11.12 -28.53
N GLU A 135 -11.73 -11.91 -29.51
CA GLU A 135 -12.50 -13.01 -30.09
C GLU A 135 -12.81 -14.13 -29.09
N GLU A 136 -11.88 -14.48 -28.21
CA GLU A 136 -12.09 -15.47 -27.14
C GLU A 136 -13.13 -14.99 -26.14
N ILE A 137 -13.07 -13.72 -25.76
CA ILE A 137 -14.04 -13.08 -24.89
C ILE A 137 -15.43 -13.11 -25.53
N VAL A 138 -15.55 -12.71 -26.81
CA VAL A 138 -16.82 -12.74 -27.54
C VAL A 138 -17.39 -14.16 -27.60
N ARG A 139 -16.54 -15.17 -27.85
CA ARG A 139 -16.97 -16.58 -27.84
C ARG A 139 -17.48 -17.01 -26.47
N GLU A 140 -16.82 -16.59 -25.40
CA GLU A 140 -17.24 -16.93 -24.03
C GLU A 140 -18.56 -16.24 -23.65
N VAL A 141 -18.73 -14.97 -24.02
CA VAL A 141 -19.99 -14.23 -23.83
C VAL A 141 -21.14 -14.92 -24.59
N LEU A 142 -20.89 -15.42 -25.81
CA LEU A 142 -21.87 -16.14 -26.63
C LEU A 142 -22.18 -17.57 -26.15
N ARG A 143 -21.42 -18.14 -25.21
CA ARG A 143 -21.76 -19.44 -24.60
C ARG A 143 -22.96 -19.36 -23.65
N ARG A 144 -23.37 -18.15 -23.26
CA ARG A 144 -24.52 -17.92 -22.40
C ARG A 144 -25.84 -18.33 -23.09
N PRO A 145 -26.86 -18.69 -22.30
CA PRO A 145 -28.19 -19.01 -22.83
C PRO A 145 -28.73 -17.92 -23.77
N GLU A 146 -29.33 -18.34 -24.87
CA GLU A 146 -29.98 -17.42 -25.81
C GLU A 146 -31.17 -16.74 -25.13
N GLY A 147 -31.26 -15.41 -25.26
CA GLY A 147 -32.26 -14.58 -24.58
C GLY A 147 -31.78 -13.87 -23.30
N ASP A 148 -30.60 -14.22 -22.77
CA ASP A 148 -30.02 -13.51 -21.62
C ASP A 148 -29.74 -12.04 -21.95
N THR A 149 -30.08 -11.14 -21.03
CA THR A 149 -29.72 -9.72 -21.17
C THR A 149 -28.44 -9.44 -20.42
N LEU A 150 -27.42 -8.99 -21.15
CA LEU A 150 -26.10 -8.68 -20.65
C LEU A 150 -25.85 -7.18 -20.68
N THR A 151 -25.23 -6.66 -19.63
CA THR A 151 -24.70 -5.30 -19.61
C THR A 151 -23.19 -5.36 -19.69
N VAL A 152 -22.62 -4.85 -20.77
CA VAL A 152 -21.17 -4.80 -20.99
C VAL A 152 -20.64 -3.55 -20.32
N LEU A 153 -19.65 -3.73 -19.44
CA LEU A 153 -19.12 -2.71 -18.55
C LEU A 153 -17.61 -2.55 -18.78
N ALA A 154 -17.13 -1.31 -18.76
CA ALA A 154 -15.71 -0.98 -18.74
C ALA A 154 -15.32 -0.46 -17.34
N PRO A 155 -14.48 -1.16 -16.57
CA PRO A 155 -14.06 -0.69 -15.25
C PRO A 155 -13.10 0.49 -15.38
N LEU A 156 -13.53 1.68 -14.94
CA LEU A 156 -12.72 2.91 -15.03
C LEU A 156 -12.02 3.21 -13.71
N VAL A 157 -12.69 2.92 -12.58
CA VAL A 157 -12.18 3.12 -11.23
C VAL A 157 -12.51 1.90 -10.40
N VAL A 158 -11.50 1.30 -9.78
CA VAL A 158 -11.68 0.16 -8.88
C VAL A 158 -11.08 0.50 -7.52
N HIS A 159 -11.94 0.56 -6.50
CA HIS A 159 -11.61 0.68 -5.10
C HIS A 159 -10.71 1.88 -4.74
N ARG A 160 -10.94 3.02 -5.40
CA ARG A 160 -10.14 4.26 -5.21
C ARG A 160 -10.94 5.37 -4.57
N LYS A 161 -10.25 6.24 -3.83
CA LYS A 161 -10.85 7.42 -3.18
C LYS A 161 -10.91 8.61 -4.12
N GLY A 162 -12.02 9.33 -4.13
CA GLY A 162 -12.17 10.54 -4.94
C GLY A 162 -13.63 10.86 -5.27
N GLU A 163 -13.86 12.08 -5.76
CA GLU A 163 -15.20 12.55 -6.17
C GLU A 163 -15.51 12.29 -7.65
N PHE A 164 -14.47 12.07 -8.47
CA PHE A 164 -14.55 11.69 -9.90
C PHE A 164 -15.49 12.55 -10.78
N ARG A 165 -15.75 13.82 -10.43
CA ARG A 165 -16.64 14.72 -11.19
C ARG A 165 -16.14 14.99 -12.61
N ASP A 166 -14.82 15.15 -12.77
CA ASP A 166 -14.19 15.37 -14.08
C ASP A 166 -14.38 14.14 -14.99
N LEU A 167 -14.31 12.93 -14.42
CA LEU A 167 -14.53 11.67 -15.15
C LEU A 167 -15.96 11.61 -15.71
N PHE A 168 -16.98 11.92 -14.90
CA PHE A 168 -18.36 11.92 -15.38
C PHE A 168 -18.59 12.95 -16.49
N THR A 169 -17.99 14.14 -16.35
CA THR A 169 -18.08 15.20 -17.36
C THR A 169 -17.41 14.78 -18.67
N GLU A 170 -16.24 14.14 -18.60
CA GLU A 170 -15.54 13.60 -19.76
C GLU A 170 -16.37 12.53 -20.47
N LEU A 171 -16.94 11.57 -19.73
CA LEU A 171 -17.77 10.50 -20.31
C LEU A 171 -19.03 11.06 -20.98
N ALA A 172 -19.70 12.03 -20.35
CA ALA A 172 -20.86 12.70 -20.94
C ALA A 172 -20.47 13.47 -22.21
N GLY A 173 -19.34 14.19 -22.20
CA GLY A 173 -18.82 14.91 -23.36
C GLY A 173 -18.45 14.00 -24.55
N ARG A 174 -18.13 12.73 -24.27
CA ARG A 174 -17.87 11.69 -25.27
C ARG A 174 -19.14 10.97 -25.76
N GLY A 175 -20.31 11.33 -25.23
CA GLY A 175 -21.62 10.84 -25.67
C GLY A 175 -22.11 9.58 -24.95
N PHE A 176 -21.47 9.17 -23.86
CA PHE A 176 -21.97 8.06 -23.05
C PHE A 176 -23.17 8.50 -22.21
N LEU A 177 -24.13 7.59 -22.00
CA LEU A 177 -25.39 7.90 -21.33
C LEU A 177 -25.49 7.38 -19.90
N ARG A 178 -24.80 6.26 -19.60
CA ARG A 178 -24.97 5.53 -18.35
C ARG A 178 -23.63 5.13 -17.76
N VAL A 179 -23.58 5.14 -16.44
CA VAL A 179 -22.44 4.69 -15.65
C VAL A 179 -22.97 3.88 -14.48
N ARG A 180 -22.24 2.86 -14.06
CA ARG A 180 -22.50 2.12 -12.84
C ARG A 180 -21.52 2.60 -11.77
N VAL A 181 -22.04 2.97 -10.61
CA VAL A 181 -21.28 3.53 -9.50
C VAL A 181 -21.69 2.78 -8.24
N ASP A 182 -20.72 2.21 -7.54
CA ASP A 182 -20.92 1.40 -6.32
C ASP A 182 -22.04 0.35 -6.47
N GLY A 183 -22.12 -0.25 -7.66
CA GLY A 183 -23.10 -1.29 -8.00
C GLY A 183 -24.43 -0.79 -8.58
N ALA A 184 -24.76 0.50 -8.50
CA ALA A 184 -26.01 1.09 -9.01
C ALA A 184 -25.81 1.79 -10.37
N ILE A 185 -26.76 1.65 -11.30
CA ILE A 185 -26.69 2.30 -12.62
C ILE A 185 -27.33 3.69 -12.56
N HIS A 186 -26.57 4.70 -12.94
CA HIS A 186 -26.96 6.11 -13.02
C HIS A 186 -26.88 6.62 -14.46
N ARG A 187 -27.63 7.68 -14.75
CA ARG A 187 -27.47 8.45 -15.99
C ARG A 187 -26.34 9.45 -15.81
N LEU A 188 -25.52 9.64 -16.84
CA LEU A 188 -24.43 10.62 -16.81
C LEU A 188 -24.93 12.07 -16.78
N ASP A 189 -26.19 12.31 -17.17
CA ASP A 189 -26.87 13.62 -17.04
C ASP A 189 -27.17 13.99 -15.58
N ASP A 190 -27.22 12.99 -14.68
CA ASP A 190 -27.50 13.14 -13.24
C ASP A 190 -26.65 12.14 -12.45
N PRO A 191 -25.31 12.32 -12.39
CA PRO A 191 -24.42 11.40 -11.73
C PRO A 191 -24.48 11.58 -10.20
N PRO A 192 -24.27 10.52 -9.41
CA PRO A 192 -24.25 10.62 -7.96
C PRO A 192 -23.07 11.48 -7.48
N THR A 193 -23.26 12.19 -6.38
CA THR A 193 -22.17 12.92 -5.73
C THR A 193 -21.39 11.97 -4.82
N LEU A 194 -20.09 11.82 -5.07
CA LEU A 194 -19.21 10.89 -4.35
C LEU A 194 -18.38 11.60 -3.27
N ASP A 195 -18.05 10.89 -2.18
CA ASP A 195 -17.26 11.44 -1.08
C ASP A 195 -15.76 11.20 -1.32
N LYS A 196 -14.98 12.28 -1.34
CA LYS A 196 -13.52 12.24 -1.52
C LYS A 196 -12.77 11.29 -0.57
N LYS A 197 -13.31 11.00 0.61
CA LYS A 197 -12.66 10.18 1.65
C LYS A 197 -12.99 8.70 1.53
N LEU A 198 -14.11 8.36 0.90
CA LEU A 198 -14.58 6.98 0.70
C LEU A 198 -14.00 6.40 -0.58
N LYS A 199 -13.96 5.07 -0.65
CA LYS A 199 -13.51 4.35 -1.85
C LYS A 199 -14.73 4.01 -2.69
N HIS A 200 -14.61 4.18 -4.00
CA HIS A 200 -15.68 3.98 -4.96
C HIS A 200 -15.24 3.05 -6.10
N ASP A 201 -16.21 2.36 -6.66
CA ASP A 201 -16.11 1.57 -7.89
C ASP A 201 -16.95 2.24 -9.00
N ILE A 202 -16.36 2.49 -10.16
CA ILE A 202 -17.01 3.17 -11.29
C ILE A 202 -16.77 2.37 -12.56
N GLU A 203 -17.86 1.90 -13.17
CA GLU A 203 -17.86 1.19 -14.45
C GLU A 203 -18.69 1.92 -15.50
N LEU A 204 -18.13 2.20 -16.66
CA LEU A 204 -18.88 2.74 -17.78
C LEU A 204 -19.77 1.65 -18.39
N VAL A 205 -21.04 1.97 -18.66
CA VAL A 205 -21.95 1.07 -19.39
C VAL A 205 -21.73 1.24 -20.89
N ALA A 206 -21.01 0.30 -21.51
CA ALA A 206 -20.68 0.34 -22.93
C ALA A 206 -21.90 0.00 -23.81
N ASP A 207 -22.57 -1.12 -23.54
CA ASP A 207 -23.82 -1.49 -24.20
C ASP A 207 -24.67 -2.42 -23.30
N ARG A 208 -25.96 -2.52 -23.61
CA ARG A 208 -26.87 -3.54 -23.08
C ARG A 208 -27.38 -4.38 -24.24
N VAL A 209 -26.92 -5.63 -24.30
CA VAL A 209 -27.16 -6.56 -25.42
C VAL A 209 -27.94 -7.77 -24.94
N THR A 210 -28.77 -8.33 -25.82
CA THR A 210 -29.40 -9.63 -25.59
C THR A 210 -28.60 -10.69 -26.32
N VAL A 211 -28.32 -11.83 -25.68
CA VAL A 211 -27.56 -12.91 -26.30
C VAL A 211 -28.42 -13.53 -27.41
N ARG A 212 -28.05 -13.25 -28.66
CA ARG A 212 -28.59 -13.88 -29.87
C ARG A 212 -27.43 -14.16 -30.81
N ARG A 213 -27.46 -15.28 -31.52
CA ARG A 213 -26.37 -15.65 -32.45
C ARG A 213 -26.19 -14.64 -33.58
N GLU A 214 -27.28 -14.01 -34.00
CA GLU A 214 -27.31 -12.98 -35.05
C GLU A 214 -26.64 -11.66 -34.60
N ASP A 215 -26.67 -11.36 -33.31
CA ASP A 215 -26.13 -10.13 -32.72
C ASP A 215 -24.62 -10.22 -32.42
N ARG A 216 -23.92 -11.25 -32.92
CA ARG A 216 -22.48 -11.44 -32.71
C ARG A 216 -21.65 -10.21 -33.05
N GLY A 217 -21.96 -9.53 -34.16
CA GLY A 217 -21.25 -8.31 -34.58
C GLY A 217 -21.36 -7.19 -33.54
N ARG A 218 -22.58 -6.95 -33.04
CA ARG A 218 -22.85 -5.94 -32.01
C ARG A 218 -22.18 -6.27 -30.67
N ILE A 219 -22.18 -7.55 -30.28
CA ILE A 219 -21.49 -8.00 -29.07
C ILE A 219 -19.98 -7.78 -29.21
N ALA A 220 -19.40 -8.08 -30.38
CA ALA A 220 -17.99 -7.83 -30.64
C ALA A 220 -17.62 -6.34 -30.54
N GLU A 221 -18.40 -5.45 -31.17
CA GLU A 221 -18.20 -4.00 -31.06
C GLU A 221 -18.30 -3.50 -29.61
N SER A 222 -19.27 -4.03 -28.86
CA SER A 222 -19.46 -3.69 -27.44
C SER A 222 -18.29 -4.14 -26.58
N VAL A 223 -17.77 -5.35 -26.84
CA VAL A 223 -16.60 -5.91 -26.14
C VAL A 223 -15.35 -5.10 -26.46
N GLU A 224 -15.10 -4.76 -27.73
CA GLU A 224 -13.96 -3.94 -28.14
C GLU A 224 -14.01 -2.53 -27.53
N LEU A 225 -15.18 -1.92 -27.52
CA LEU A 225 -15.38 -0.61 -26.87
C LEU A 225 -15.10 -0.72 -25.37
N ALA A 226 -15.65 -1.73 -24.70
CA ALA A 226 -15.45 -1.91 -23.27
C ALA A 226 -13.99 -2.17 -22.90
N LEU A 227 -13.30 -3.02 -23.67
CA LEU A 227 -11.87 -3.27 -23.51
C LEU A 227 -11.03 -2.01 -23.73
N ARG A 228 -11.36 -1.21 -24.74
CA ARG A 228 -10.65 0.06 -25.00
C ARG A 228 -10.80 1.05 -23.86
N GLU A 229 -12.02 1.25 -23.37
CA GLU A 229 -12.30 2.17 -22.26
C GLU A 229 -11.76 1.64 -20.92
N GLY A 230 -11.88 0.34 -20.69
CA GLY A 230 -11.40 -0.36 -19.49
C GLY A 230 -9.92 -0.72 -19.53
N LYS A 231 -9.15 -0.23 -20.50
CA LYS A 231 -7.70 -0.46 -20.66
C LYS A 231 -7.30 -1.94 -20.65
N GLY A 232 -8.04 -2.76 -21.41
CA GLY A 232 -7.82 -4.20 -21.54
C GLY A 232 -8.61 -5.04 -20.52
N GLU A 233 -9.49 -4.43 -19.73
CA GLU A 233 -10.45 -5.14 -18.87
C GLU A 233 -11.88 -4.85 -19.32
N LEU A 234 -12.75 -5.86 -19.27
CA LEU A 234 -14.20 -5.66 -19.35
C LEU A 234 -14.91 -6.52 -18.33
N TRP A 235 -16.03 -6.04 -17.83
CA TRP A 235 -16.93 -6.84 -17.01
C TRP A 235 -18.26 -7.03 -17.73
N VAL A 236 -18.92 -8.16 -17.50
CA VAL A 236 -20.23 -8.46 -18.06
C VAL A 236 -21.18 -8.78 -16.92
N LEU A 237 -22.19 -7.95 -16.75
CA LEU A 237 -23.26 -8.19 -15.80
C LEU A 237 -24.36 -9.01 -16.48
N ALA A 238 -24.58 -10.23 -16.00
CA ALA A 238 -25.58 -11.16 -16.50
C ALA A 238 -26.73 -11.34 -15.51
N GLY A 239 -27.97 -11.43 -16.02
CA GLY A 239 -29.15 -11.89 -15.28
C GLY A 239 -29.33 -11.27 -13.88
N GLU A 240 -29.44 -12.13 -12.87
CA GLU A 240 -29.68 -11.81 -11.43
C GLU A 240 -28.51 -11.08 -10.72
N GLY A 241 -27.59 -10.46 -11.47
CA GLY A 241 -26.48 -9.69 -10.92
C GLY A 241 -25.14 -10.43 -10.89
N GLU A 242 -25.01 -11.54 -11.62
CA GLU A 242 -23.73 -12.25 -11.78
C GLU A 242 -22.76 -11.34 -12.56
N LEU A 243 -21.64 -10.99 -11.94
CA LEU A 243 -20.61 -10.14 -12.54
C LEU A 243 -19.44 -11.00 -13.02
N LEU A 244 -19.35 -11.18 -14.33
CA LEU A 244 -18.22 -11.82 -14.98
C LEU A 244 -17.14 -10.79 -15.28
N ARG A 245 -15.89 -11.19 -15.14
CA ARG A 245 -14.74 -10.35 -15.43
C ARG A 245 -13.90 -11.02 -16.49
N PHE A 246 -13.50 -10.24 -17.47
CA PHE A 246 -12.67 -10.64 -18.59
C PHE A 246 -11.52 -9.65 -18.73
N SER A 247 -10.40 -10.13 -19.23
CA SER A 247 -9.23 -9.29 -19.47
C SER A 247 -8.46 -9.79 -20.67
N GLU A 248 -8.04 -8.84 -21.50
CA GLU A 248 -7.05 -9.03 -22.58
C GLU A 248 -5.68 -9.41 -22.05
N SER A 249 -5.42 -9.18 -20.76
CA SER A 249 -4.12 -9.42 -20.15
C SER A 249 -4.07 -10.63 -19.22
N ARG A 250 -5.13 -10.89 -18.43
CA ARG A 250 -5.08 -11.85 -17.31
C ARG A 250 -6.41 -12.55 -16.99
N SER A 251 -6.75 -13.63 -17.68
CA SER A 251 -7.97 -14.43 -17.42
C SER A 251 -7.75 -15.94 -17.55
N CYS A 252 -8.49 -16.73 -16.77
CA CYS A 252 -8.45 -18.19 -16.81
C CYS A 252 -9.68 -18.81 -16.11
N CYS A 253 -10.25 -19.88 -16.67
CA CYS A 253 -11.41 -20.61 -16.10
C CYS A 253 -12.64 -19.72 -15.77
N GLY A 254 -12.90 -18.68 -16.57
CA GLY A 254 -14.03 -17.77 -16.31
C GLY A 254 -13.74 -16.75 -15.19
N HIS A 255 -12.53 -16.75 -14.63
CA HIS A 255 -12.07 -15.77 -13.65
C HIS A 255 -11.12 -14.76 -14.31
N SER A 256 -11.30 -13.48 -14.00
CA SER A 256 -10.27 -12.46 -14.23
C SER A 256 -9.39 -12.35 -13.01
N PHE A 257 -8.08 -12.24 -13.25
CA PHE A 257 -7.11 -12.05 -12.19
C PHE A 257 -6.69 -10.58 -12.16
N PRO A 258 -6.69 -9.94 -10.98
CA PRO A 258 -6.25 -8.56 -10.86
C PRO A 258 -4.75 -8.46 -11.16
N GLU A 259 -4.28 -7.26 -11.50
CA GLU A 259 -2.85 -7.00 -11.58
C GLU A 259 -2.12 -7.33 -10.27
N LEU A 260 -0.97 -8.02 -10.36
CA LEU A 260 -0.10 -8.17 -9.20
C LEU A 260 0.50 -6.82 -8.83
N SER A 261 0.15 -6.34 -7.64
CA SER A 261 0.76 -5.17 -7.03
C SER A 261 1.39 -5.57 -5.70
N PRO A 262 2.36 -4.81 -5.17
CA PRO A 262 2.87 -5.08 -3.83
C PRO A 262 1.75 -5.08 -2.77
N GLN A 263 0.68 -4.31 -3.00
CA GLN A 263 -0.48 -4.20 -2.12
C GLN A 263 -1.36 -5.46 -2.17
N SER A 264 -1.50 -6.11 -3.33
CA SER A 264 -2.24 -7.38 -3.45
C SER A 264 -1.56 -8.54 -2.72
N LEU A 265 -0.30 -8.37 -2.36
CA LEU A 265 0.52 -9.35 -1.64
C LEU A 265 0.74 -8.97 -0.18
N SER A 266 -0.11 -8.11 0.40
CA SER A 266 -0.07 -7.75 1.82
C SER A 266 -1.24 -8.39 2.57
N PHE A 267 -1.00 -8.88 3.79
CA PHE A 267 -2.02 -9.41 4.71
C PHE A 267 -2.36 -8.46 5.86
#